data_AF-A0A960ASF5-F1
#
_entry.id   AF-A0A960ASF5-F1
#
_cell.length_a   1.000
_cell.length_b   1.000
_cell.length_c   1.000
_cell.angle_alpha   90.00
_cell.angle_beta   90.00
_cell.angle_gamma   90.00
#
_symmetry.space_group_name_H-M   'P 1'
#
loop_
_entity.id
_entity.type
_entity.pdbx_description
1 polymer ?
#
loop_
_entity_poly.entity_id
_entity_poly.type
_entity_poly.pdbx_seq_one_letter_code
_entity_poly.pdbx_strand_id
1 'polypeptide(L)'
;MSWRSELQALRDDGFDVLDWLSATEEDDEVVVTACLVRSEDPGSFRLVRSPAPVESVVDMFPSAQWHERETAEMFGVTFEGLNAAPLLLPPDSPAPLRKAQPLPARLSQWPGEVDPAKPRRRQDPPGTPWR
;
A
#
# COMPACT_ATOMS: atom_id res chain seq x y z
N MET A 1 -8.69 -19.45 8.37
CA MET A 1 -7.70 -19.11 9.41
C MET A 1 -7.77 -17.59 9.59
N SER A 2 -7.58 -17.05 10.78
CA SER A 2 -7.53 -15.59 10.94
C SER A 2 -6.17 -15.05 10.49
N TRP A 3 -6.10 -13.77 10.13
CA TRP A 3 -4.86 -13.07 9.78
C TRP A 3 -3.69 -13.37 10.74
N ARG A 4 -3.90 -13.18 12.06
CA ARG A 4 -2.86 -13.44 13.06
C ARG A 4 -2.50 -14.92 13.17
N SER A 5 -3.48 -15.82 13.14
CA SER A 5 -3.21 -17.25 13.32
C SER A 5 -2.43 -17.83 12.15
N GLU A 6 -2.65 -17.34 10.94
CA GLU A 6 -1.86 -17.71 9.76
C GLU A 6 -0.43 -17.19 9.84
N LEU A 7 -0.26 -15.93 10.24
CA LEU A 7 1.07 -15.34 10.45
C LEU A 7 1.86 -16.01 11.58
N GLN A 8 1.18 -16.37 12.68
CA GLN A 8 1.79 -17.12 13.78
C GLN A 8 2.23 -18.52 13.32
N ALA A 9 1.36 -19.23 12.58
CA ALA A 9 1.71 -20.56 12.06
C ALA A 9 2.92 -20.50 11.12
N LEU A 10 3.01 -19.50 10.24
CA LEU A 10 4.18 -19.30 9.38
C LEU A 10 5.45 -18.98 10.17
N ARG A 11 5.33 -18.18 11.22
CA ARG A 11 6.44 -17.89 12.13
C ARG A 11 6.94 -19.15 12.82
N ASP A 12 6.03 -19.98 13.31
CA ASP A 12 6.34 -21.25 13.96
C ASP A 12 6.99 -22.24 12.98
N ASP A 13 6.63 -22.18 11.70
CA ASP A 13 7.28 -22.92 10.61
C ASP A 13 8.64 -22.34 10.20
N GLY A 14 9.08 -21.23 10.80
CA GLY A 14 10.39 -20.62 10.60
C GLY A 14 10.46 -19.51 9.55
N PHE A 15 9.32 -18.91 9.16
CA PHE A 15 9.31 -17.62 8.45
C PHE A 15 9.35 -16.49 9.49
N ASP A 16 10.55 -16.22 9.99
CA ASP A 16 10.82 -15.43 11.20
C ASP A 16 10.96 -13.91 10.95
N VAL A 17 11.05 -13.49 9.69
CA VAL A 17 11.22 -12.08 9.32
C VAL A 17 10.02 -11.59 8.52
N LEU A 18 9.34 -10.54 9.00
CA LEU A 18 8.44 -9.75 8.17
C LEU A 18 9.28 -8.76 7.36
N ASP A 19 9.37 -9.00 6.05
CA ASP A 19 10.17 -8.24 5.10
C ASP A 19 9.46 -6.93 4.71
N TRP A 20 8.19 -7.04 4.29
CA TRP A 20 7.35 -5.88 4.01
C TRP A 20 5.88 -6.16 4.31
N LEU A 21 5.14 -5.09 4.57
CA LEU A 21 3.68 -5.10 4.67
C LEU A 21 3.13 -3.85 3.95
N SER A 22 2.12 -4.06 3.12
CA SER A 22 1.46 -3.00 2.36
C SER A 22 -0.02 -3.36 2.13
N ALA A 23 -0.74 -2.55 1.37
CA ALA A 23 -2.11 -2.84 0.98
C ALA A 23 -2.39 -2.51 -0.49
N THR A 24 -3.45 -3.10 -1.01
CA THR A 24 -4.00 -2.84 -2.35
C THR A 24 -5.50 -2.58 -2.23
N GLU A 25 -6.04 -1.78 -3.15
CA GLU A 25 -7.50 -1.65 -3.30
C GLU A 25 -7.96 -2.57 -4.43
N GLU A 26 -8.82 -3.53 -4.12
CA GLU A 26 -9.37 -4.56 -5.01
C GLU A 26 -10.88 -4.54 -4.87
N ASP A 27 -11.62 -4.30 -5.96
CA ASP A 27 -13.09 -4.24 -5.95
C ASP A 27 -13.67 -3.37 -4.81
N ASP A 28 -13.12 -2.16 -4.66
CA ASP A 28 -13.43 -1.16 -3.61
C ASP A 28 -13.05 -1.57 -2.16
N GLU A 29 -12.53 -2.78 -1.96
CA GLU A 29 -12.02 -3.29 -0.68
C GLU A 29 -10.50 -3.06 -0.54
N VAL A 30 -10.03 -2.74 0.67
CA VAL A 30 -8.59 -2.70 0.95
C VAL A 30 -8.12 -4.06 1.45
N VAL A 31 -7.15 -4.65 0.76
CA VAL A 31 -6.53 -5.93 1.13
C VAL A 31 -5.12 -5.67 1.63
N VAL A 32 -4.85 -6.01 2.89
CA VAL A 32 -3.51 -5.96 3.47
C VAL A 32 -2.73 -7.21 3.05
N THR A 33 -1.48 -7.03 2.65
CA THR A 33 -0.56 -8.12 2.29
C THR A 33 0.72 -8.00 3.11
N ALA A 34 1.12 -9.08 3.77
CA ALA A 34 2.40 -9.21 4.44
C ALA A 34 3.28 -10.26 3.75
N CYS A 35 4.56 -9.95 3.61
CA CYS A 35 5.58 -10.88 3.12
C CYS A 35 6.48 -11.31 4.26
N LEU A 36 6.50 -12.62 4.51
CA LEU A 36 7.37 -13.24 5.50
C LEU A 36 8.44 -14.05 4.78
N VAL A 37 9.68 -13.92 5.23
CA VAL A 37 10.85 -14.63 4.72
C VAL A 37 11.53 -15.41 5.84
N ARG A 38 12.37 -16.37 5.46
CA ARG A 38 13.29 -17.02 6.39
C ARG A 38 14.58 -16.23 6.47
N SER A 39 15.09 -15.94 7.66
CA SER A 39 16.35 -15.22 7.82
C SER A 39 17.54 -15.94 7.18
N GLU A 40 17.55 -17.28 7.21
CA GLU A 40 18.61 -18.12 6.64
C GLU A 40 18.49 -18.35 5.12
N ASP A 41 17.28 -18.16 4.56
CA ASP A 41 17.02 -18.30 3.12
C ASP A 41 15.98 -17.25 2.68
N PRO A 42 16.41 -15.99 2.42
CA PRO A 42 15.51 -14.93 1.99
C PRO A 42 14.82 -15.20 0.64
N GLY A 43 15.28 -16.19 -0.14
CA GLY A 43 14.60 -16.63 -1.36
C GLY A 43 13.30 -17.39 -1.10
N SER A 44 13.12 -17.93 0.10
CA SER A 44 11.91 -18.61 0.54
C SER A 44 10.98 -17.63 1.24
N PHE A 45 9.89 -17.27 0.56
CA PHE A 45 8.91 -16.32 1.08
C PHE A 45 7.49 -16.89 1.12
N ARG A 46 6.64 -16.24 1.92
CA ARG A 46 5.19 -16.46 2.00
C ARG A 46 4.48 -15.13 2.00
N LEU A 47 3.37 -15.07 1.27
CA LEU A 47 2.49 -13.92 1.26
C LEU A 47 1.21 -14.30 2.00
N VAL A 48 0.87 -13.52 3.01
CA VAL A 48 -0.42 -13.62 3.71
C VAL A 48 -1.24 -12.39 3.35
N ARG A 49 -2.50 -12.61 3.01
CA ARG A 49 -3.42 -11.55 2.56
C ARG A 49 -4.71 -11.59 3.36
N SER A 50 -5.24 -10.44 3.73
CA SER A 50 -6.52 -10.34 4.43
C SER A 50 -7.20 -9.01 4.13
N PRO A 51 -8.53 -8.99 3.92
CA PRO A 51 -9.27 -7.74 3.83
C PRO A 51 -9.18 -6.98 5.16
N ALA A 52 -9.08 -5.65 5.08
CA ALA A 52 -9.10 -4.79 6.25
C ALA A 52 -10.50 -4.75 6.91
N PRO A 53 -10.61 -4.50 8.24
CA PRO A 53 -9.51 -4.28 9.19
C PRO A 53 -8.80 -5.58 9.59
N VAL A 54 -7.55 -5.43 10.04
CA VAL A 54 -6.74 -6.55 10.56
C VAL A 54 -6.15 -6.18 11.92
N GLU A 55 -5.78 -7.17 12.72
CA GLU A 55 -5.06 -6.94 13.97
C GLU A 55 -3.57 -6.62 13.70
N SER A 56 -3.02 -5.66 14.44
CA SER A 56 -1.59 -5.29 14.42
C SER A 56 -0.74 -6.47 14.87
N VAL A 57 0.35 -6.76 14.15
CA VAL A 57 1.25 -7.87 14.45
C VAL A 57 2.61 -7.43 14.99
N VAL A 58 2.71 -6.19 15.48
CA VAL A 58 3.96 -5.61 16.00
C VAL A 58 4.58 -6.39 17.16
N ASP A 59 3.76 -7.00 18.01
CA ASP A 59 4.20 -7.88 19.10
C ASP A 59 4.81 -9.20 18.58
N MET A 60 4.37 -9.66 17.41
CA MET A 60 4.92 -10.84 16.73
C MET A 60 6.16 -10.46 15.90
N PHE A 61 6.06 -9.38 15.12
CA PHE A 61 7.08 -8.88 14.22
C PHE A 61 7.32 -7.39 14.49
N PRO A 62 8.31 -7.03 15.32
CA PRO A 62 8.59 -5.63 15.65
C PRO A 62 8.87 -4.73 14.43
N SER A 63 9.38 -5.30 13.32
CA SER A 63 9.58 -4.59 12.05
C SER A 63 8.27 -4.12 11.39
N ALA A 64 7.12 -4.70 11.78
CA ALA A 64 5.81 -4.31 11.25
C ALA A 64 5.43 -2.88 11.65
N GLN A 65 5.98 -2.31 12.73
CA GLN A 65 5.52 -1.03 13.26
C GLN A 65 5.57 0.10 12.22
N TRP A 66 6.64 0.19 11.43
CA TRP A 66 6.75 1.20 10.39
C TRP A 66 5.78 0.93 9.24
N HIS A 67 5.74 -0.32 8.78
CA HIS A 67 4.92 -0.75 7.65
C HIS A 67 3.41 -0.61 7.92
N GLU A 68 2.95 -0.96 9.12
CA GLU A 68 1.55 -0.80 9.51
C GLU A 68 1.14 0.68 9.60
N ARG A 69 2.01 1.54 10.15
CA ARG A 69 1.77 3.00 10.22
C ARG A 69 1.69 3.62 8.84
N GLU A 70 2.67 3.31 7.98
CA GLU A 70 2.68 3.77 6.60
C GLU A 70 1.44 3.28 5.85
N THR A 71 1.09 2.01 5.96
CA THR A 71 -0.10 1.43 5.30
C THR A 71 -1.40 2.05 5.82
N ALA A 72 -1.50 2.29 7.14
CA ALA A 72 -2.64 2.95 7.75
C ALA A 72 -2.83 4.37 7.19
N GLU A 73 -1.76 5.15 7.04
CA GLU A 73 -1.84 6.50 6.47
C GLU A 73 -2.08 6.50 4.96
N MET A 74 -1.40 5.63 4.22
CA MET A 74 -1.46 5.62 2.75
C MET A 74 -2.81 5.12 2.22
N PHE A 75 -3.42 4.15 2.91
CA PHE A 75 -4.65 3.47 2.47
C PHE A 75 -5.85 3.67 3.42
N GLY A 76 -5.67 4.30 4.58
CA GLY A 76 -6.75 4.48 5.56
C GLY A 76 -7.15 3.17 6.25
N VAL A 77 -6.21 2.24 6.42
CA VAL A 77 -6.45 0.94 7.05
C VAL A 77 -6.39 1.07 8.58
N THR A 78 -7.30 0.39 9.27
CA THR A 78 -7.22 0.23 10.74
C THR A 78 -6.48 -1.06 11.08
N PHE A 79 -5.41 -0.93 11.85
CA PHE A 79 -4.71 -2.04 12.50
C PHE A 79 -5.11 -2.09 13.98
N GLU A 80 -5.90 -3.08 14.37
CA GLU A 80 -6.39 -3.19 15.75
C GLU A 80 -5.21 -3.44 16.71
N GLY A 81 -5.08 -2.61 17.76
CA GLY A 81 -3.97 -2.67 18.72
C GLY A 81 -2.74 -1.83 18.34
N LEU A 82 -2.70 -1.22 17.15
CA LEU A 82 -1.65 -0.27 16.80
C LEU A 82 -1.87 1.08 17.49
N ASN A 83 -1.04 1.40 18.49
CA ASN A 83 -0.98 2.72 19.10
C ASN A 83 0.16 3.53 18.49
N ALA A 84 -0.10 4.25 17.41
CA ALA A 84 0.94 5.02 16.73
C ALA A 84 0.47 6.38 16.20
N ALA A 85 1.34 7.38 16.32
CA ALA A 85 1.15 8.70 15.73
C ALA A 85 1.37 8.67 14.22
N PRO A 86 0.79 9.63 13.46
CA PRO A 86 1.12 9.84 12.06
C PRO A 86 2.64 9.94 11.85
N LEU A 87 3.10 9.43 10.71
CA LEU A 87 4.49 9.17 10.36
C LEU A 87 4.90 10.00 9.14
N LEU A 88 4.12 9.96 8.06
CA LEU A 88 4.50 10.53 6.77
C LEU A 88 3.66 11.76 6.41
N LEU A 89 2.35 11.69 6.68
CA LEU A 89 1.42 12.72 6.26
C LEU A 89 1.16 13.75 7.36
N PRO A 90 0.87 15.02 6.98
CA PRO A 90 0.29 15.97 7.92
C PRO A 90 -1.00 15.41 8.54
N PRO A 91 -1.34 15.80 9.78
CA PRO A 91 -2.61 15.43 10.40
C PRO A 91 -3.81 15.71 9.49
N ASP A 92 -4.83 14.87 9.57
CA ASP A 92 -6.08 14.96 8.79
C ASP A 92 -5.92 14.85 7.26
N SER A 93 -4.76 14.41 6.76
CA SER A 93 -4.57 14.14 5.33
C SER A 93 -5.42 12.93 4.89
N PRO A 94 -6.09 12.99 3.71
CA PRO A 94 -6.78 11.83 3.16
C PRO A 94 -5.77 10.76 2.75
N ALA A 95 -6.19 9.50 2.70
CA ALA A 95 -5.35 8.36 2.33
C ALA A 95 -4.98 8.38 0.82
N PRO A 96 -3.78 8.88 0.44
CA PRO A 96 -3.50 9.30 -0.93
C PRO A 96 -3.39 8.16 -1.95
N LEU A 97 -3.23 6.91 -1.50
CA LEU A 97 -3.10 5.76 -2.40
C LEU A 97 -4.44 5.04 -2.68
N ARG A 98 -5.56 5.53 -2.10
CA ARG A 98 -6.90 5.04 -2.44
C ARG A 98 -7.27 5.46 -3.87
N LYS A 99 -7.87 4.56 -4.65
CA LYS A 99 -8.12 4.82 -6.10
C LYS A 99 -9.08 5.97 -6.34
N ALA A 100 -9.99 6.21 -5.39
CA ALA A 100 -10.92 7.33 -5.43
C ALA A 100 -10.24 8.70 -5.18
N GLN A 101 -9.01 8.75 -4.67
CA GLN A 101 -8.32 10.01 -4.40
C GLN A 101 -7.72 10.58 -5.69
N PRO A 102 -8.01 11.86 -6.01
CA PRO A 102 -7.44 12.51 -7.18
C PRO A 102 -5.96 12.79 -6.98
N LEU A 103 -5.16 12.60 -8.02
CA LEU A 103 -3.75 13.01 -8.03
C LEU A 103 -3.65 14.52 -8.31
N PRO A 104 -3.22 15.36 -7.35
CA PRO A 104 -3.23 16.82 -7.54
C PRO A 104 -2.38 17.28 -8.73
N ALA A 105 -1.29 16.57 -9.04
CA ALA A 105 -0.44 16.83 -10.20
C ALA A 105 -1.18 16.73 -11.56
N ARG A 106 -2.29 15.99 -11.63
CA ARG A 106 -3.14 15.92 -12.83
C ARG A 106 -4.14 17.07 -12.94
N LEU A 107 -4.35 17.81 -11.86
CA LEU A 107 -5.26 18.95 -11.80
C LEU A 107 -4.53 20.28 -12.03
N SER A 108 -3.21 20.32 -11.85
CA SER A 108 -2.41 21.53 -12.09
C SER A 108 -2.24 21.81 -13.58
N GLN A 109 -2.57 23.02 -14.01
CA GLN A 109 -2.20 23.54 -15.33
C GLN A 109 -0.71 23.90 -15.34
N TRP A 110 0.00 23.52 -16.41
CA TRP A 110 1.39 23.91 -16.62
C TRP A 110 1.54 25.44 -16.64
N PRO A 111 2.48 26.03 -15.88
CA PRO A 111 2.58 27.49 -15.73
C PRO A 111 3.24 28.19 -16.93
N GLY A 112 3.80 27.45 -17.88
CA GLY A 112 4.43 28.03 -19.07
C GLY A 112 3.41 28.46 -20.12
N GLU A 113 3.75 29.53 -20.85
CA GLU A 113 3.01 29.99 -22.02
C GLU A 113 3.01 28.89 -23.08
N VAL A 114 1.83 28.49 -23.55
CA VAL A 114 1.70 27.54 -24.65
C VAL A 114 2.15 28.27 -25.91
N ASP A 115 3.27 27.86 -26.48
CA ASP A 115 3.77 28.41 -27.75
C ASP A 115 2.67 28.29 -28.83
N PRO A 116 2.09 29.40 -29.30
CA PRO A 116 1.00 29.37 -30.27
C PRO A 116 1.44 28.80 -31.63
N ALA A 117 2.75 28.78 -31.92
CA ALA A 117 3.30 28.22 -33.16
C ALA A 117 3.45 26.70 -33.12
N LYS A 118 3.30 26.05 -31.96
CA LYS A 118 3.33 24.59 -31.83
C LYS A 118 1.94 24.03 -31.57
N PRO A 119 1.20 23.59 -32.62
CA PRO A 119 -0.07 22.93 -32.41
C PRO A 119 0.11 21.70 -31.53
N ARG A 120 -0.72 21.57 -30.48
CA ARG A 120 -0.75 20.36 -29.66
C ARG A 120 -1.03 19.17 -30.58
N ARG A 121 -0.09 18.24 -30.68
CA ARG A 121 -0.34 16.95 -31.32
C ARG A 121 -1.47 16.29 -30.53
N ARG A 122 -2.65 16.14 -31.14
CA ARG A 122 -3.71 15.30 -30.58
C ARG A 122 -3.10 13.91 -30.39
N GLN A 123 -2.89 13.51 -29.14
CA GLN A 123 -2.65 12.12 -28.82
C GLN A 123 -4.03 11.47 -28.79
N ASP A 124 -4.25 10.52 -29.69
CA ASP A 124 -5.43 9.68 -29.63
C ASP A 124 -5.42 8.90 -28.31
N PRO A 125 -6.60 8.63 -27.70
CA PRO A 125 -6.67 7.83 -26.49
C PRO A 125 -5.97 6.48 -26.67
N PRO A 126 -5.29 5.96 -25.63
CA PRO A 126 -4.69 4.63 -25.68
C PRO A 126 -5.72 3.58 -26.11
N GLY A 127 -5.39 2.75 -27.11
CA GLY A 127 -6.28 1.73 -27.66
C GLY A 127 -7.02 2.13 -28.95
N THR A 128 -6.77 3.31 -29.50
CA THR A 128 -7.28 3.69 -30.83
C THR A 128 -6.70 2.75 -31.90
N PRO A 129 -7.52 1.99 -32.64
CA PRO A 129 -7.03 1.04 -33.63
C PRO A 129 -6.25 1.75 -34.74
N TRP A 130 -5.16 1.13 -35.20
CA TRP A 130 -4.42 1.60 -36.36
C TRP A 130 -5.35 1.57 -37.60
N ARG A 131 -5.44 2.68 -38.34
CA ARG A 131 -6.08 2.71 -39.66
C ARG A 131 -5.12 2.25 -40.74
#